data_AF-A0A2P2KSV2-F1
#
_entry.id   AF-A0A2P2KSV2-F1
#
_cell.length_a   1.000
_cell.length_b   1.000
_cell.length_c   1.000
_cell.angle_alpha   90.00
_cell.angle_beta   90.00
_cell.angle_gamma   90.00
#
_symmetry.space_group_name_H-M   'P 1'
#
loop_
_entity.id
_entity.type
_entity.pdbx_description
1 polymer ?
#
loop_
_entity_poly.entity_id
_entity_poly.type
_entity_poly.pdbx_seq_one_letter_code
_entity_poly.pdbx_strand_id
1 'polypeptide(L)'
;MISSAKSTLFITKNLNFHRSPISCSSPRFSVSRTKSITHHHHLRALIHNNKHTNLNNLNQKSQFHTSLGPVMAASSSFKPEQARIPPALPVAAPPVTRFKIGLCQLSVTADKERNIAHARNAIEEAAAKGAKLVLLPEIWNSPYSNDSFSVYAEDIDAGGDASPSTAMLSEAACRLKVTIVGGSIPERSGDQLYNTCCVFDTDGKLKAKHHKIHLFDIDIPGKITFIESKTLTAGETPTIVDTGSLLLYI
;
A
#
# COMPACT_ATOMS: atom_id res chain seq x y z
N MET A 1 40.88 3.73 20.39
CA MET A 1 39.93 4.84 20.23
C MET A 1 39.69 5.04 18.74
N ILE A 2 38.59 4.50 18.20
CA ILE A 2 38.18 4.78 16.81
C ILE A 2 36.79 5.41 16.91
N SER A 3 36.73 6.67 16.50
CA SER A 3 35.56 7.53 16.50
C SER A 3 34.47 6.94 15.59
N SER A 4 33.32 6.59 16.17
CA SER A 4 32.12 6.20 15.41
C SER A 4 31.50 7.46 14.78
N ALA A 5 31.75 7.65 13.49
CA ALA A 5 31.10 8.69 12.70
C ALA A 5 29.61 8.33 12.53
N LYS A 6 28.73 9.12 13.14
CA LYS A 6 27.29 9.11 12.90
C LYS A 6 27.01 9.73 11.53
N SER A 7 26.98 8.90 10.48
CA SER A 7 26.60 9.36 9.15
C SER A 7 25.18 8.89 8.83
N THR A 8 24.19 9.65 9.30
CA THR A 8 22.83 9.57 8.75
C THR A 8 22.85 10.29 7.40
N LEU A 9 22.76 9.54 6.30
CA LEU A 9 22.73 10.13 4.95
C LEU A 9 21.31 10.64 4.64
N PHE A 10 21.13 11.96 4.67
CA PHE A 10 19.87 12.59 4.29
C PHE A 10 19.84 12.91 2.79
N ILE A 11 19.12 12.11 2.01
CA ILE A 11 18.84 12.45 0.61
C ILE A 11 17.58 13.32 0.58
N THR A 12 17.77 14.65 0.46
CA THR A 12 16.66 15.58 0.19
C THR A 12 16.49 15.72 -1.32
N LYS A 13 15.56 14.99 -1.94
CA LYS A 13 15.18 15.26 -3.34
C LYS A 13 14.27 16.50 -3.39
N ASN A 14 14.86 17.66 -3.68
CA ASN A 14 14.10 18.87 -4.02
C ASN A 14 13.61 18.78 -5.47
N LEU A 15 12.36 18.37 -5.68
CA LEU A 15 11.69 18.53 -6.96
C LEU A 15 11.22 19.98 -7.09
N ASN A 16 12.03 20.81 -7.75
CA ASN A 16 11.73 22.21 -8.03
C ASN A 16 10.84 22.34 -9.27
N PHE A 17 9.58 22.71 -9.06
CA PHE A 17 8.75 23.36 -10.07
C PHE A 17 8.34 24.75 -9.57
N HIS A 18 8.57 25.77 -10.40
CA HIS A 18 8.19 27.15 -10.13
C HIS A 18 6.67 27.26 -9.90
N ARG A 19 6.26 28.00 -8.87
CA ARG A 19 4.91 28.50 -8.70
C ARG A 19 4.96 30.01 -8.50
N SER A 20 4.10 30.71 -9.23
CA SER A 20 3.69 32.09 -8.96
C SER A 20 2.57 32.10 -7.91
N PRO A 21 2.39 33.19 -7.13
CA PRO A 21 1.42 33.22 -6.04
C PRO A 21 0.03 33.63 -6.54
N ILE A 22 -1.03 33.02 -5.97
CA ILE A 22 -2.39 33.58 -6.01
C ILE A 22 -2.96 33.55 -4.59
N SER A 23 -3.56 34.68 -4.22
CA SER A 23 -4.05 35.08 -2.91
C SER A 23 -5.41 34.50 -2.51
N CYS A 24 -5.68 34.60 -1.21
CA CYS A 24 -6.86 34.19 -0.44
C CYS A 24 -8.25 34.54 -0.99
N SER A 25 -9.23 33.68 -0.67
CA SER A 25 -10.48 34.09 -0.01
C SER A 25 -11.20 32.88 0.61
N SER A 26 -11.76 33.08 1.80
CA SER A 26 -12.56 32.10 2.55
C SER A 26 -14.02 32.08 2.10
N PRO A 27 -14.78 31.02 2.43
CA PRO A 27 -16.04 31.27 3.13
C PRO A 27 -16.33 30.33 4.30
N ARG A 28 -17.11 30.87 5.24
CA ARG A 28 -17.66 30.27 6.47
C ARG A 28 -19.05 29.66 6.23
N PHE A 29 -19.50 28.87 7.22
CA PHE A 29 -20.85 28.32 7.52
C PHE A 29 -21.19 26.96 6.88
N SER A 30 -21.88 26.01 7.50
CA SER A 30 -22.50 25.86 8.84
C SER A 30 -22.73 24.37 9.16
N VAL A 31 -22.95 24.05 10.43
CA VAL A 31 -23.25 22.73 11.01
C VAL A 31 -24.64 22.19 10.61
N SER A 32 -24.75 20.89 10.37
CA SER A 32 -25.96 20.10 10.69
C SER A 32 -25.62 18.62 10.98
N ARG A 33 -26.13 18.12 12.12
CA ARG A 33 -26.11 16.71 12.56
C ARG A 33 -27.20 15.93 11.82
N THR A 34 -26.95 14.64 11.51
CA THR A 34 -27.81 13.52 11.95
C THR A 34 -27.24 12.11 11.67
N LYS A 35 -27.16 11.34 12.76
CA LYS A 35 -27.46 9.91 13.02
C LYS A 35 -27.00 8.76 12.09
N SER A 36 -26.28 7.86 12.77
CA SER A 36 -25.99 6.43 12.55
C SER A 36 -27.22 5.55 12.24
N ILE A 37 -27.02 4.47 11.47
CA ILE A 37 -27.62 3.13 11.68
C ILE A 37 -26.68 2.05 11.08
N THR A 38 -26.46 1.01 11.87
CA THR A 38 -25.71 -0.23 11.64
C THR A 38 -26.55 -1.26 10.88
N HIS A 39 -25.96 -2.12 10.05
CA HIS A 39 -26.62 -3.38 9.62
C HIS A 39 -25.67 -4.58 9.71
N HIS A 40 -26.20 -5.64 10.29
CA HIS A 40 -25.55 -6.90 10.62
C HIS A 40 -26.36 -8.04 9.99
N HIS A 41 -25.64 -9.01 9.41
CA HIS A 41 -25.93 -10.43 9.26
C HIS A 41 -27.16 -11.02 8.51
N HIS A 42 -26.79 -12.05 7.73
CA HIS A 42 -27.50 -13.30 7.42
C HIS A 42 -28.61 -13.30 6.35
N LEU A 43 -28.42 -14.14 5.31
CA LEU A 43 -29.29 -15.30 5.06
C LEU A 43 -28.72 -16.29 4.03
N ARG A 44 -28.75 -17.57 4.42
CA ARG A 44 -28.49 -18.77 3.61
C ARG A 44 -29.72 -19.14 2.77
N ALA A 45 -29.43 -19.65 1.56
CA ALA A 45 -30.05 -20.75 0.82
C ALA A 45 -31.57 -21.04 0.92
N LEU A 46 -32.22 -21.20 -0.24
CA LEU A 46 -33.16 -22.31 -0.51
C LEU A 46 -33.38 -22.50 -2.03
N ILE A 47 -33.29 -23.76 -2.46
CA ILE A 47 -33.47 -24.29 -3.81
C ILE A 47 -34.86 -24.95 -3.89
N HIS A 48 -35.66 -24.67 -4.93
CA HIS A 48 -36.43 -25.74 -5.62
C HIS A 48 -37.01 -25.33 -6.99
N ASN A 49 -36.54 -26.04 -8.02
CA ASN A 49 -37.20 -26.58 -9.21
C ASN A 49 -38.56 -26.03 -9.69
N ASN A 50 -38.63 -25.69 -10.99
CA ASN A 50 -39.59 -26.33 -11.89
C ASN A 50 -39.15 -26.27 -13.37
N LYS A 51 -39.34 -27.39 -14.08
CA LYS A 51 -38.95 -27.64 -15.47
C LYS A 51 -40.15 -27.50 -16.44
N HIS A 52 -39.81 -27.37 -17.73
CA HIS A 52 -40.54 -27.74 -18.96
C HIS A 52 -41.76 -26.91 -19.40
N THR A 53 -41.67 -26.35 -20.61
CA THR A 53 -42.38 -26.71 -21.88
C THR A 53 -42.08 -25.61 -22.92
N ASN A 54 -41.20 -25.85 -23.90
CA ASN A 54 -41.41 -26.40 -25.26
C ASN A 54 -42.24 -25.51 -26.22
N LEU A 55 -41.55 -25.03 -27.26
CA LEU A 55 -42.06 -24.29 -28.41
C LEU A 55 -42.81 -25.22 -29.37
N ASN A 56 -43.88 -24.74 -30.02
CA ASN A 56 -44.11 -24.97 -31.45
C ASN A 56 -45.32 -24.16 -32.00
N ASN A 57 -45.07 -23.57 -33.17
CA ASN A 57 -45.95 -23.33 -34.31
C ASN A 57 -47.27 -22.54 -34.13
N LEU A 58 -47.30 -21.36 -34.77
CA LEU A 58 -48.45 -20.91 -35.55
C LEU A 58 -47.94 -20.37 -36.89
N ASN A 59 -48.27 -21.09 -37.95
CA ASN A 59 -47.98 -20.81 -39.34
C ASN A 59 -49.34 -20.60 -40.03
N GLN A 60 -49.67 -19.38 -40.45
CA GLN A 60 -50.79 -19.14 -41.36
C GLN A 60 -50.35 -18.21 -42.49
N LYS A 61 -50.48 -18.74 -43.71
CA LYS A 61 -50.29 -18.05 -44.99
C LYS A 61 -51.53 -17.20 -45.30
N SER A 62 -51.32 -15.98 -45.79
CA SER A 62 -52.25 -15.35 -46.73
C SER A 62 -51.44 -14.70 -47.87
N GLN A 63 -51.83 -15.03 -49.10
CA GLN A 63 -51.30 -14.49 -50.34
C GLN A 63 -51.96 -13.13 -50.58
N PHE A 64 -51.20 -12.06 -50.83
CA PHE A 64 -51.74 -10.89 -51.54
C PHE A 64 -50.68 -10.22 -52.41
N HIS A 65 -51.10 -10.10 -53.67
CA HIS A 65 -50.67 -9.28 -54.80
C HIS A 65 -49.52 -8.26 -54.63
N THR A 66 -48.59 -8.36 -55.58
CA THR A 66 -47.64 -7.34 -56.01
C THR A 66 -48.35 -6.02 -56.38
N SER A 67 -48.07 -4.95 -55.64
CA SER A 67 -48.08 -3.59 -56.17
C SER A 67 -46.80 -2.88 -55.75
N LEU A 68 -45.94 -2.59 -56.73
CA LEU A 68 -44.78 -1.72 -56.55
C LEU A 68 -45.27 -0.29 -56.30
N GLY A 69 -45.25 0.13 -55.03
CA GLY A 69 -45.24 1.54 -54.64
C GLY A 69 -43.81 1.96 -54.28
N PRO A 70 -43.36 3.18 -54.64
CA PRO A 70 -42.00 3.59 -54.36
C PRO A 70 -41.79 3.74 -52.85
N VAL A 71 -40.86 2.96 -52.29
CA VAL A 71 -40.34 3.14 -50.94
C VAL A 71 -39.57 4.46 -50.94
N MET A 72 -40.17 5.50 -50.36
CA MET A 72 -39.46 6.74 -50.07
C MET A 72 -38.34 6.42 -49.07
N ALA A 73 -37.10 6.47 -49.54
CA ALA A 73 -35.93 6.40 -48.68
C ALA A 73 -35.94 7.63 -47.78
N ALA A 74 -36.37 7.47 -46.53
CA ALA A 74 -36.12 8.46 -45.50
C ALA A 74 -34.58 8.52 -45.33
N SER A 75 -33.99 9.60 -45.83
CA SER A 75 -32.57 9.88 -45.64
C SER A 75 -32.33 10.09 -44.15
N SER A 76 -31.84 9.06 -43.47
CA SER A 76 -31.31 9.20 -42.12
C SER A 76 -30.22 10.26 -42.19
N SER A 77 -30.46 11.41 -41.55
CA SER A 77 -29.45 12.47 -41.40
C SER A 77 -28.41 12.02 -40.37
N PHE A 78 -27.66 10.97 -40.72
CA PHE A 78 -26.52 10.51 -39.94
C PHE A 78 -25.41 11.55 -40.11
N LYS A 79 -25.20 12.35 -39.07
CA LYS A 79 -24.09 13.31 -38.99
C LYS A 79 -22.91 12.62 -38.32
N PRO A 80 -21.88 12.17 -39.06
CA PRO A 80 -20.74 11.45 -38.50
C PRO A 80 -19.98 12.25 -37.43
N GLU A 81 -20.13 13.58 -37.43
CA GLU A 81 -19.55 14.49 -36.45
C GLU A 81 -20.11 14.29 -35.03
N GLN A 82 -21.36 13.85 -34.90
CA GLN A 82 -22.03 13.59 -33.62
C GLN A 82 -21.69 12.21 -33.03
N ALA A 83 -21.03 11.34 -33.81
CA ALA A 83 -20.53 10.05 -33.35
C ALA A 83 -19.08 10.14 -32.80
N ARG A 84 -18.49 11.34 -32.75
CA ARG A 84 -17.20 11.53 -32.08
C ARG A 84 -17.40 11.41 -30.58
N ILE A 85 -16.61 10.52 -29.96
CA ILE A 85 -16.47 10.41 -28.52
C ILE A 85 -16.24 11.82 -27.97
N PRO A 86 -17.03 12.30 -26.98
CA PRO A 86 -16.79 13.59 -26.36
C PRO A 86 -15.32 13.69 -25.95
N PRO A 87 -14.65 14.84 -26.16
CA PRO A 87 -13.30 15.02 -25.65
C PRO A 87 -13.26 14.61 -24.18
N ALA A 88 -12.34 13.71 -23.83
CA ALA A 88 -12.18 13.30 -22.44
C ALA A 88 -12.05 14.56 -21.59
N LEU A 89 -12.95 14.71 -20.61
CA LEU A 89 -12.88 15.83 -19.68
C LEU A 89 -11.47 15.81 -19.07
N PRO A 90 -10.71 16.92 -19.14
CA PRO A 90 -9.39 16.96 -18.53
C PRO A 90 -9.56 16.73 -17.03
N VAL A 91 -9.18 15.54 -16.56
CA VAL A 91 -9.11 15.25 -15.14
C VAL A 91 -7.95 16.11 -14.61
N ALA A 92 -8.28 17.10 -13.79
CA ALA A 92 -7.26 17.91 -13.14
C ALA A 92 -6.32 16.97 -12.37
N ALA A 93 -5.04 17.01 -12.71
CA ALA A 93 -4.04 16.26 -11.95
C ALA A 93 -4.13 16.69 -10.48
N PRO A 94 -4.20 15.74 -9.53
CA PRO A 94 -4.34 16.09 -8.12
C PRO A 94 -3.21 17.03 -7.70
N PRO A 95 -3.48 18.00 -6.80
CA PRO A 95 -2.46 18.94 -6.35
C PRO A 95 -1.26 18.17 -5.77
N VAL A 96 -0.09 18.31 -6.41
CA VAL A 96 1.13 17.65 -5.93
C VAL A 96 1.61 18.40 -4.68
N THR A 97 1.41 17.80 -3.51
CA THR A 97 1.91 18.31 -2.24
C THR A 97 3.38 17.90 -2.08
N ARG A 98 4.25 18.86 -1.75
CA ARG A 98 5.65 18.55 -1.41
C ARG A 98 5.72 18.19 0.06
N PHE A 99 6.43 17.10 0.37
CA PHE A 99 6.76 16.72 1.74
C PHE A 99 8.18 16.15 1.77
N LYS A 100 8.75 16.08 2.98
CA LYS A 100 10.10 15.53 3.18
C LYS A 100 10.02 14.06 3.55
N ILE A 101 10.95 13.27 3.02
CA ILE A 101 11.14 11.86 3.33
C ILE A 101 12.46 11.70 4.08
N GLY A 102 12.45 10.98 5.19
CA GLY A 102 13.66 10.55 5.92
C GLY A 102 14.02 9.12 5.53
N LEU A 103 15.24 8.90 5.05
CA LEU A 103 15.80 7.57 4.82
C LEU A 103 16.85 7.31 5.89
N CYS A 104 16.55 6.42 6.82
CA CYS A 104 17.45 6.10 7.91
C CYS A 104 18.45 5.03 7.47
N GLN A 105 19.74 5.28 7.72
CA GLN A 105 20.78 4.28 7.58
C GLN A 105 21.32 3.97 8.97
N LEU A 106 21.24 2.72 9.37
CA LEU A 106 21.55 2.27 10.73
C LEU A 106 22.73 1.31 10.71
N SER A 107 23.63 1.46 11.68
CA SER A 107 24.65 0.44 11.97
C SER A 107 24.04 -0.56 12.95
N VAL A 108 23.82 -1.77 12.45
CA VAL A 108 23.17 -2.85 13.19
C VAL A 108 24.21 -3.63 13.99
N THR A 109 23.85 -4.00 15.22
CA THR A 109 24.67 -4.79 16.14
C THR A 109 23.94 -6.05 16.58
N ALA A 110 24.59 -6.91 17.37
CA ALA A 110 23.94 -8.07 18.01
C ALA A 110 23.05 -7.68 19.20
N ASP A 111 23.10 -6.43 19.67
CA ASP A 111 22.24 -5.95 20.76
C ASP A 111 20.94 -5.38 20.18
N LYS A 112 19.85 -6.15 20.29
CA LYS A 112 18.53 -5.76 19.78
C LYS A 112 18.02 -4.46 20.42
N GLU A 113 18.14 -4.31 21.74
CA GLU A 113 17.67 -3.12 22.45
C GLU A 113 18.41 -1.87 21.98
N ARG A 114 19.73 -2.00 21.80
CA ARG A 114 20.55 -0.94 21.23
C ARG A 114 20.11 -0.58 19.80
N ASN A 115 19.81 -1.57 18.97
CA ASN A 115 19.34 -1.34 17.60
C ASN A 115 17.98 -0.59 17.61
N ILE A 116 17.05 -0.99 18.48
CA ILE A 116 15.75 -0.32 18.66
C ILE A 116 15.93 1.13 19.13
N ALA A 117 16.80 1.37 20.12
CA ALA A 117 17.10 2.72 20.58
C ALA A 117 17.74 3.58 19.48
N HIS A 118 18.66 3.02 18.69
CA HIS A 118 19.26 3.69 17.55
C HIS A 118 18.23 4.04 16.46
N ALA A 119 17.34 3.12 16.12
CA ALA A 119 16.27 3.34 15.15
C ALA A 119 15.33 4.47 15.62
N ARG A 120 14.91 4.44 16.89
CA ARG A 120 14.10 5.49 17.52
C ARG A 120 14.75 6.87 17.38
N ASN A 121 16.03 6.99 17.72
CA ASN A 121 16.76 8.25 17.62
C ASN A 121 16.83 8.77 16.17
N ALA A 122 17.04 7.87 15.20
CA ALA A 122 17.08 8.25 13.79
C ALA A 122 15.71 8.72 13.26
N ILE A 123 14.62 8.08 13.70
CA ILE A 123 13.25 8.50 13.38
C ILE A 123 12.96 9.88 13.97
N GLU A 124 13.30 10.10 15.24
CA GLU A 124 13.14 11.39 15.91
C GLU A 124 13.92 12.51 15.22
N GLU A 125 15.17 12.23 14.83
CA GLU A 125 15.99 13.19 14.08
C GLU A 125 15.36 13.53 12.71
N ALA A 126 14.87 12.53 11.98
CA ALA A 126 14.20 12.75 10.70
C ALA A 126 12.92 13.59 10.86
N ALA A 127 12.10 13.27 11.87
CA ALA A 127 10.88 14.01 12.18
C ALA A 127 11.18 15.46 12.59
N ALA A 128 12.21 15.69 13.43
CA ALA A 128 12.65 17.03 13.83
C ALA A 128 13.09 17.89 12.63
N LYS A 129 13.62 17.27 11.57
CA LYS A 129 13.97 17.93 10.29
C LYS A 129 12.77 18.14 9.35
N GLY A 130 11.57 17.75 9.79
CA GLY A 130 10.30 17.94 9.10
C GLY A 130 9.90 16.82 8.15
N ALA A 131 10.51 15.62 8.26
CA ALA A 131 10.04 14.45 7.53
C ALA A 131 8.58 14.12 7.89
N LYS A 132 7.78 13.76 6.89
CA LYS A 132 6.40 13.27 7.05
C LYS A 132 6.28 11.78 6.80
N LEU A 133 7.25 11.21 6.09
CA LEU A 133 7.43 9.79 5.88
C LEU A 133 8.87 9.42 6.25
N VAL A 134 9.05 8.40 7.07
CA VAL A 134 10.37 7.89 7.48
C VAL A 134 10.49 6.42 7.09
N LEU A 135 11.61 6.04 6.50
CA LEU A 135 11.91 4.67 6.08
C LEU A 135 13.13 4.14 6.83
N LEU A 136 12.98 2.97 7.43
CA LEU A 136 14.09 2.21 8.03
C LEU A 136 14.68 1.19 7.03
N PRO A 137 15.91 0.70 7.25
CA PRO A 137 16.54 -0.30 6.38
C PRO A 137 16.01 -1.72 6.64
N GLU A 138 16.37 -2.67 5.76
CA GLU A 138 16.09 -4.10 5.94
C GLU A 138 16.78 -4.67 7.19
N ILE A 139 16.08 -5.58 7.89
CA ILE A 139 16.55 -6.32 9.08
C ILE A 139 17.36 -5.44 10.03
N TRP A 140 16.74 -4.35 10.49
CA TRP A 140 17.44 -3.32 11.25
C TRP A 140 17.57 -3.66 12.75
N ASN A 141 16.77 -4.60 13.25
CA ASN A 141 16.74 -4.97 14.67
C ASN A 141 17.77 -6.05 15.04
N SER A 142 18.46 -6.66 14.07
CA SER A 142 19.31 -7.83 14.29
C SER A 142 20.37 -8.05 13.20
N PRO A 143 21.46 -8.80 13.46
CA PRO A 143 22.42 -9.15 12.42
C PRO A 143 21.77 -9.93 11.27
N TYR A 144 22.11 -9.58 10.03
CA TYR A 144 21.60 -10.26 8.84
C TYR A 144 22.32 -11.61 8.63
N SER A 145 21.77 -12.68 9.21
CA SER A 145 22.32 -14.03 9.09
C SER A 145 21.26 -15.08 9.39
N ASN A 146 21.36 -16.25 8.75
CA ASN A 146 20.45 -17.38 8.96
C ASN A 146 20.36 -17.79 10.44
N ASP A 147 21.50 -17.81 11.14
CA ASP A 147 21.55 -18.20 12.56
C ASP A 147 20.89 -17.17 13.48
N SER A 148 20.76 -15.91 13.04
CA SER A 148 20.13 -14.85 13.82
C SER A 148 18.63 -14.77 13.61
N PHE A 149 18.10 -15.11 12.43
CA PHE A 149 16.69 -14.82 12.13
C PHE A 149 15.72 -15.44 13.14
N SER A 150 15.93 -16.68 13.54
CA SER A 150 15.09 -17.33 14.55
C SER A 150 15.25 -16.68 15.93
N VAL A 151 16.48 -16.44 16.38
CA VAL A 151 16.76 -15.88 17.72
C VAL A 151 16.17 -14.49 17.89
N TYR A 152 16.20 -13.67 16.83
CA TYR A 152 15.74 -12.28 16.88
C TYR A 152 14.32 -12.08 16.39
N ALA A 153 13.66 -13.12 15.85
CA ALA A 153 12.31 -12.99 15.34
C ALA A 153 11.29 -12.63 16.42
N GLU A 154 10.39 -11.73 16.05
CA GLU A 154 9.34 -11.18 16.90
C GLU A 154 7.96 -11.63 16.41
N ASP A 155 7.03 -11.82 17.34
CA ASP A 155 5.63 -12.13 17.02
C ASP A 155 4.85 -10.80 16.90
N ILE A 156 4.78 -10.31 15.67
CA ILE A 156 4.18 -9.01 15.35
C ILE A 156 2.69 -8.98 15.69
N ASP A 157 1.99 -10.10 15.53
CA ASP A 157 0.54 -10.20 15.74
C ASP A 157 0.21 -10.27 17.24
N ALA A 158 1.08 -10.87 18.05
CA ALA A 158 0.97 -10.81 19.52
C ALA A 158 1.24 -9.41 20.08
N GLY A 159 2.13 -8.64 19.45
CA GLY A 159 2.44 -7.26 19.82
C GLY A 159 3.09 -7.10 21.20
N GLY A 160 3.18 -5.86 21.68
CA GLY A 160 3.75 -5.54 23.00
C GLY A 160 5.18 -6.08 23.17
N ASP A 161 5.43 -6.78 24.29
CA ASP A 161 6.74 -7.36 24.61
C ASP A 161 7.16 -8.50 23.68
N ALA A 162 6.21 -9.13 22.96
CA ALA A 162 6.51 -10.14 21.95
C ALA A 162 7.05 -9.52 20.64
N SER A 163 6.84 -8.21 20.46
CA SER A 163 7.32 -7.45 19.30
C SER A 163 7.72 -6.02 19.66
N PRO A 164 8.78 -5.85 20.48
CA PRO A 164 9.25 -4.55 20.93
C PRO A 164 9.68 -3.63 19.78
N SER A 165 10.13 -4.18 18.66
CA SER A 165 10.52 -3.40 17.48
C SER A 165 9.31 -2.69 16.89
N THR A 166 8.21 -3.41 16.64
CA THR A 166 6.99 -2.81 16.07
C THR A 166 6.23 -1.95 17.08
N ALA A 167 6.27 -2.30 18.37
CA ALA A 167 5.73 -1.47 19.44
C ALA A 167 6.40 -0.08 19.47
N MET A 168 7.74 -0.04 19.37
CA MET A 168 8.49 1.22 19.26
C MET A 168 8.07 2.03 18.02
N LEU A 169 7.95 1.38 16.85
CA LEU A 169 7.55 2.07 15.62
C LEU A 169 6.15 2.67 15.72
N SER A 170 5.19 1.92 16.26
CA SER A 170 3.81 2.38 16.51
C SER A 170 3.79 3.62 17.42
N GLU A 171 4.50 3.55 18.55
CA GLU A 171 4.62 4.64 19.51
C GLU A 171 5.26 5.89 18.87
N ALA A 172 6.37 5.71 18.17
CA ALA A 172 7.09 6.80 17.50
C ALA A 172 6.23 7.47 16.41
N ALA A 173 5.55 6.68 15.57
CA ALA A 173 4.67 7.19 14.53
C ALA A 173 3.54 8.05 15.11
N CYS A 174 2.87 7.56 16.17
CA CYS A 174 1.79 8.28 16.84
C CYS A 174 2.26 9.56 17.52
N ARG A 175 3.38 9.50 18.25
CA ARG A 175 3.93 10.64 19.00
C ARG A 175 4.45 11.74 18.09
N LEU A 176 5.16 11.37 17.02
CA LEU A 176 5.81 12.31 16.10
C LEU A 176 4.88 12.75 14.95
N LYS A 177 3.71 12.12 14.80
CA LYS A 177 2.76 12.37 13.69
C LYS A 177 3.42 12.22 12.33
N VAL A 178 4.14 11.12 12.14
CA VAL A 178 4.78 10.73 10.88
C VAL A 178 4.34 9.33 10.48
N THR A 179 4.27 9.07 9.19
CA THR A 179 4.11 7.71 8.66
C THR A 179 5.49 7.04 8.67
N ILE A 180 5.56 5.77 9.10
CA ILE A 180 6.82 5.03 9.15
C ILE A 180 6.71 3.77 8.30
N VAL A 181 7.61 3.62 7.32
CA VAL A 181 7.90 2.32 6.70
C VAL A 181 9.00 1.70 7.54
N GLY A 182 8.63 0.69 8.31
CA GLY A 182 9.45 0.09 9.35
C GLY A 182 10.61 -0.74 8.85
N GLY A 183 11.10 -0.55 7.61
CA GLY A 183 12.14 -1.38 7.03
C GLY A 183 11.71 -2.83 7.09
N SER A 184 12.56 -3.74 7.56
CA SER A 184 12.07 -5.05 7.97
C SER A 184 12.71 -5.57 9.25
N ILE A 185 12.06 -6.56 9.85
CA ILE A 185 12.57 -7.38 10.95
C ILE A 185 12.29 -8.86 10.65
N PRO A 186 13.01 -9.80 11.27
CA PRO A 186 12.58 -11.18 11.30
C PRO A 186 11.26 -11.29 12.09
N GLU A 187 10.24 -11.83 11.47
CA GLU A 187 8.94 -12.11 12.10
C GLU A 187 8.82 -13.61 12.34
N ARG A 188 8.17 -13.97 13.45
CA ARG A 188 7.68 -15.33 13.69
C ARG A 188 6.17 -15.35 13.61
N SER A 189 5.65 -16.28 12.80
CA SER A 189 4.23 -16.57 12.71
C SER A 189 4.03 -18.09 12.74
N GLY A 190 3.64 -18.60 13.91
CA GLY A 190 3.67 -20.03 14.19
C GLY A 190 5.08 -20.61 14.05
N ASP A 191 5.22 -21.66 13.25
CA ASP A 191 6.50 -22.33 12.98
C ASP A 191 7.32 -21.68 11.85
N GLN A 192 6.78 -20.65 11.20
CA GLN A 192 7.40 -19.98 10.06
C GLN A 192 8.09 -18.68 10.47
N LEU A 193 9.15 -18.35 9.73
CA LEU A 193 9.89 -17.10 9.89
C LEU A 193 9.82 -16.29 8.61
N TYR A 194 9.62 -14.99 8.70
CA TYR A 194 9.51 -14.10 7.55
C TYR A 194 10.47 -12.91 7.68
N ASN A 195 10.89 -12.37 6.55
CA ASN A 195 11.49 -11.04 6.49
C ASN A 195 10.35 -10.03 6.25
N THR A 196 9.95 -9.33 7.31
CA THR A 196 8.68 -8.60 7.32
C THR A 196 8.85 -7.11 7.46
N CYS A 197 8.27 -6.37 6.51
CA CYS A 197 8.13 -4.92 6.55
C CYS A 197 6.74 -4.50 7.05
N CYS A 198 6.71 -3.66 8.09
CA CYS A 198 5.48 -3.07 8.62
C CYS A 198 5.38 -1.59 8.29
N VAL A 199 4.18 -1.11 7.94
CA VAL A 199 3.92 0.33 7.73
C VAL A 199 2.98 0.84 8.81
N PHE A 200 3.36 1.92 9.50
CA PHE A 200 2.56 2.55 10.55
C PHE A 200 2.07 3.93 10.11
N ASP A 201 0.80 4.23 10.36
CA ASP A 201 0.23 5.56 10.14
C ASP A 201 0.58 6.53 11.28
N THR A 202 0.29 7.80 11.08
CA THR A 202 0.44 8.92 12.01
C THR A 202 -0.36 8.78 13.31
N ASP A 203 -1.30 7.84 13.41
CA ASP A 203 -2.01 7.47 14.64
C ASP A 203 -1.39 6.27 15.37
N GLY A 204 -0.30 5.72 14.84
CA GLY A 204 0.41 4.56 15.35
C GLY A 204 -0.16 3.21 14.91
N LYS A 205 -1.26 3.19 14.13
CA LYS A 205 -1.84 1.91 13.69
C LYS A 205 -1.02 1.28 12.57
N LEU A 206 -0.89 -0.04 12.63
CA LEU A 206 -0.34 -0.85 11.54
C LEU A 206 -1.27 -0.77 10.33
N LYS A 207 -0.79 -0.20 9.22
CA LYS A 207 -1.52 -0.11 7.95
C LYS A 207 -1.35 -1.34 7.09
N ALA A 208 -0.15 -1.92 7.10
CA ALA A 208 0.23 -3.02 6.24
C ALA A 208 1.39 -3.80 6.82
N LYS A 209 1.41 -5.10 6.49
CA LYS A 209 2.48 -6.05 6.76
C LYS A 209 2.84 -6.72 5.43
N HIS A 210 4.11 -6.65 5.05
CA HIS A 210 4.63 -7.20 3.80
C HIS A 210 5.71 -8.24 4.12
N HIS A 211 5.50 -9.48 3.69
CA HIS A 211 6.53 -10.51 3.77
C HIS A 211 7.32 -10.51 2.47
N LYS A 212 8.65 -10.47 2.56
CA LYS A 212 9.56 -10.47 1.39
C LYS A 212 9.24 -11.65 0.48
N ILE A 213 8.86 -11.34 -0.76
CA ILE A 213 8.44 -12.34 -1.75
C ILE A 213 9.64 -13.06 -2.37
N HIS A 214 10.69 -12.30 -2.71
CA HIS A 214 11.88 -12.82 -3.36
C HIS A 214 13.01 -12.92 -2.34
N LEU A 215 13.23 -14.13 -1.82
CA LEU A 215 14.29 -14.40 -0.87
C LEU A 215 15.67 -14.34 -1.55
N PHE A 216 16.66 -13.95 -0.77
CA PHE A 216 18.03 -13.76 -1.22
C PHE A 216 18.81 -15.06 -1.17
N ASP A 217 18.68 -15.84 -2.23
CA ASP A 217 19.46 -17.06 -2.44
C ASP A 217 20.54 -16.81 -3.49
N ILE A 218 21.79 -16.73 -3.03
CA ILE A 218 22.97 -16.57 -3.87
C ILE A 218 23.97 -17.69 -3.60
N ASP A 219 24.55 -18.21 -4.68
CA ASP A 219 25.68 -19.13 -4.60
C ASP A 219 26.67 -18.76 -5.71
N ILE A 220 27.77 -18.13 -5.28
CA ILE A 220 28.87 -17.74 -6.16
C ILE A 220 30.09 -18.55 -5.71
N PRO A 221 30.44 -19.63 -6.44
CA PRO A 221 31.54 -20.52 -6.07
C PRO A 221 32.84 -19.76 -5.79
N GLY A 222 33.45 -20.07 -4.63
CA GLY A 222 34.69 -19.44 -4.18
C GLY A 222 34.58 -17.99 -3.71
N LYS A 223 33.36 -17.42 -3.61
CA LYS A 223 33.14 -16.06 -3.11
C LYS A 223 32.13 -16.00 -1.97
N ILE A 224 30.86 -16.26 -2.26
CA ILE A 224 29.78 -16.07 -1.29
C ILE A 224 28.65 -17.06 -1.57
N THR A 225 28.19 -17.72 -0.53
CA THR A 225 26.99 -18.54 -0.53
C THR A 225 26.12 -18.07 0.61
N PHE A 226 24.91 -17.62 0.30
CA PHE A 226 23.91 -17.22 1.27
C PHE A 226 22.55 -17.65 0.75
N ILE A 227 21.87 -18.53 1.49
CA ILE A 227 20.57 -19.08 1.09
C ILE A 227 19.59 -18.70 2.19
N GLU A 228 18.86 -17.60 2.00
CA GLU A 228 17.86 -17.07 2.94
C GLU A 228 16.69 -18.06 3.10
N SER A 229 16.32 -18.75 2.02
CA SER A 229 15.21 -19.72 1.98
C SER A 229 15.41 -20.97 2.83
N LYS A 230 16.62 -21.20 3.35
CA LYS A 230 16.86 -22.26 4.34
C LYS A 230 16.20 -21.97 5.69
N THR A 231 15.96 -20.69 5.99
CA THR A 231 15.48 -20.24 7.30
C THR A 231 14.18 -19.46 7.19
N LEU A 232 14.06 -18.59 6.18
CA LEU A 232 12.89 -17.74 5.99
C LEU A 232 11.95 -18.31 4.95
N THR A 233 10.67 -18.02 5.14
CA THR A 233 9.57 -18.31 4.25
C THR A 233 9.28 -17.08 3.39
N ALA A 234 9.04 -17.31 2.09
CA ALA A 234 8.68 -16.25 1.16
C ALA A 234 7.25 -15.75 1.39
N GLY A 235 7.02 -14.46 1.18
CA GLY A 235 5.67 -13.92 0.99
C GLY A 235 5.09 -14.29 -0.37
N GLU A 236 3.77 -14.15 -0.51
CA GLU A 236 3.06 -14.55 -1.74
C GLU A 236 2.53 -13.38 -2.57
N THR A 237 2.35 -12.20 -1.95
CA THR A 237 1.62 -11.09 -2.58
C THR A 237 2.36 -9.75 -2.44
N PRO A 238 2.40 -8.94 -3.51
CA PRO A 238 2.91 -7.58 -3.43
C PRO A 238 2.02 -6.72 -2.54
N THR A 239 2.60 -5.72 -1.87
CA THR A 239 1.86 -4.88 -0.94
C THR A 239 1.83 -3.44 -1.42
N ILE A 240 0.62 -2.91 -1.61
CA ILE A 240 0.40 -1.50 -1.95
C ILE A 240 -0.22 -0.80 -0.76
N VAL A 241 0.40 0.30 -0.31
CA VAL A 241 -0.06 1.07 0.85
C VAL A 241 -0.31 2.52 0.46
N ASP A 242 -1.54 2.98 0.68
CA ASP A 242 -1.84 4.41 0.63
C ASP A 242 -1.42 5.09 1.94
N THR A 243 -0.43 5.97 1.86
CA THR A 243 0.07 6.75 2.99
C THR A 243 -0.62 8.12 3.12
N GLY A 244 -1.66 8.38 2.32
CA GLY A 244 -2.37 9.65 2.18
C GLY A 244 -1.63 10.67 1.31
N SER A 245 -0.29 10.62 1.26
CA SER A 245 0.54 11.52 0.44
C SER A 245 1.18 10.82 -0.77
N LEU A 246 1.37 9.50 -0.71
CA LEU A 246 1.87 8.68 -1.82
C LEU A 246 1.36 7.23 -1.71
N LEU A 247 1.25 6.57 -2.87
CA LEU A 247 1.07 5.11 -2.95
C LEU A 247 2.43 4.44 -2.92
N LEU A 248 2.66 3.60 -1.92
CA LEU A 248 3.91 2.87 -1.73
C LEU A 248 3.73 1.44 -2.24
N TYR A 249 4.64 1.00 -3.09
CA TYR A 249 4.73 -0.40 -3.53
C TYR A 249 5.90 -1.04 -2.78
N ILE A 250 5.60 -2.10 -2.03
CA ILE A 250 6.56 -2.91 -1.29
C ILE A 250 6.55 -4.32 -1.90
#